data_AF-A0A1G7EZZ9-F1
#
_entry.id   AF-A0A1G7EZZ9-F1
#
_cell.length_a   1.000
_cell.length_b   1.000
_cell.length_c   1.000
_cell.angle_alpha   90.00
_cell.angle_beta   90.00
_cell.angle_gamma   90.00
#
_symmetry.space_group_name_H-M   'P 1'
#
loop_
_entity.id
_entity.type
_entity.pdbx_description
1 polymer ?
#
loop_
_entity_poly.entity_id
_entity_poly.type
_entity_poly.pdbx_seq_one_letter_code
_entity_poly.pdbx_strand_id
1 'polypeptide(L)'
;MEYRDELMIAKKAEQMLTSALRNRTKSFKEHYHQDAKDSLKEAYAKARTKKYGKKKDGNQQIFMRSLAIRMPEHGFVQHYGVDTVRSGGTRERHKPKDTAYRFKAHYFKMKGTPFIDNAIEESGVVDFVANSVGKIKSREIWRRADISIKTIFKINDNEYY
;
A
#
# COMPACT_ATOMS: atom_id res chain seq x y z
N MET A 1 7.21 -2.13 20.62
CA MET A 1 5.91 -2.86 20.45
C MET A 1 6.20 -4.13 19.67
N GLU A 2 5.88 -5.30 20.20
CA GLU A 2 6.14 -6.59 19.52
C GLU A 2 4.90 -7.01 18.71
N TYR A 3 5.08 -7.31 17.42
CA TYR A 3 3.99 -7.74 16.54
C TYR A 3 3.80 -9.25 16.66
N ARG A 4 2.64 -9.66 17.18
CA ARG A 4 2.34 -11.07 17.46
C ARG A 4 1.75 -11.82 16.27
N ASP A 5 1.08 -11.10 15.37
CA ASP A 5 0.37 -11.66 14.22
C ASP A 5 0.60 -10.83 12.96
N GLU A 6 0.58 -11.49 11.80
CA GLU A 6 0.67 -10.83 10.49
C GLU A 6 -0.47 -9.84 10.23
N LEU A 7 -1.64 -10.00 10.86
CA LEU A 7 -2.72 -9.00 10.80
C LEU A 7 -2.30 -7.66 11.41
N MET A 8 -1.55 -7.67 12.52
CA MET A 8 -1.07 -6.43 13.14
C MET A 8 0.00 -5.78 12.29
N ILE A 9 0.88 -6.59 11.68
CA ILE A 9 1.89 -6.11 10.72
C ILE A 9 1.18 -5.47 9.53
N ALA A 10 0.15 -6.10 8.97
CA ALA A 10 -0.62 -5.58 7.85
C ALA A 10 -1.24 -4.22 8.16
N LYS A 11 -1.92 -4.08 9.30
CA LYS A 11 -2.51 -2.79 9.74
C LYS A 11 -1.45 -1.71 9.92
N LYS A 12 -0.29 -2.06 10.48
CA LYS A 12 0.80 -1.10 10.66
C LYS A 12 1.40 -0.67 9.33
N ALA A 13 1.60 -1.62 8.41
CA ALA A 13 2.09 -1.35 7.06
C ALA A 13 1.12 -0.46 6.27
N GLU A 14 -0.19 -0.69 6.38
CA GLU A 14 -1.22 0.21 5.82
C GLU A 14 -1.07 1.63 6.37
N GLN A 15 -0.93 1.78 7.69
CA GLN A 15 -0.78 3.09 8.31
C GLN A 15 0.49 3.81 7.82
N MET A 16 1.64 3.12 7.81
CA MET A 16 2.92 3.68 7.40
C MET A 16 2.88 4.19 5.95
N LEU A 17 2.43 3.35 5.03
CA LEU A 17 2.39 3.72 3.61
C LEU A 17 1.32 4.78 3.32
N THR A 18 0.17 4.73 3.99
CA THR A 18 -0.87 5.77 3.86
C THR A 18 -0.37 7.13 4.34
N SER A 19 0.33 7.18 5.46
CA SER A 19 0.92 8.42 5.97
C SER A 19 1.96 9.00 5.02
N ALA A 20 2.86 8.17 4.48
CA ALA A 20 3.87 8.61 3.51
C ALA A 20 3.24 9.14 2.21
N LEU A 21 2.29 8.40 1.63
CA LEU A 21 1.56 8.83 0.44
C LEU A 21 0.88 10.19 0.64
N ARG A 22 0.14 10.33 1.75
CA ARG A 22 -0.55 11.60 2.06
C ARG A 22 0.42 12.75 2.24
N ASN A 23 1.55 12.53 2.92
CA ASN A 23 2.56 13.57 3.10
C ASN A 23 3.14 14.04 1.77
N ARG A 24 3.41 13.13 0.84
CA ARG A 24 3.92 13.51 -0.49
C ARG A 24 2.89 14.24 -1.33
N THR A 25 1.63 13.81 -1.28
CA THR A 25 0.55 14.46 -2.03
C THR A 25 0.22 15.89 -1.58
N LYS A 26 0.63 16.30 -0.36
CA LYS A 26 0.48 17.70 0.11
C LYS A 26 1.30 18.69 -0.71
N SER A 27 2.37 18.25 -1.36
CA SER A 27 3.25 19.12 -2.16
C SER A 27 2.62 19.56 -3.49
N PHE A 28 1.56 18.87 -3.94
CA PHE A 28 0.89 19.21 -5.18
C PHE A 28 -0.08 20.38 -4.98
N LYS A 29 0.23 21.51 -5.63
CA LYS A 29 -0.50 22.79 -5.54
C LYS A 29 -2.00 22.66 -5.87
N GLU A 30 -2.35 21.75 -6.79
CA GLU A 30 -3.71 21.49 -7.25
C GLU A 30 -4.58 20.71 -6.25
N HIS A 31 -3.99 20.15 -5.20
CA HIS A 31 -4.71 19.35 -4.19
C HIS A 31 -4.76 20.03 -2.81
N TYR A 32 -4.27 21.27 -2.69
CA TYR A 32 -4.29 21.99 -1.41
C TYR A 32 -5.72 22.41 -1.00
N HIS A 33 -6.53 22.85 -1.96
CA HIS A 33 -7.94 23.21 -1.77
C HIS A 33 -8.83 21.95 -1.91
N GLN A 34 -9.69 21.70 -0.91
CA GLN A 34 -10.49 20.47 -0.75
C GLN A 34 -11.62 20.27 -1.78
N ASP A 35 -11.66 21.06 -2.85
CA ASP A 35 -12.87 21.23 -3.66
C ASP A 35 -13.08 20.17 -4.74
N ALA A 36 -12.20 19.17 -4.87
CA ALA A 36 -12.35 18.08 -5.82
C ALA A 36 -12.63 16.75 -5.11
N LYS A 37 -13.75 16.10 -5.47
CA LYS A 37 -14.11 14.71 -5.09
C LYS A 37 -13.02 13.67 -5.40
N ASP A 38 -12.03 14.05 -6.21
CA ASP A 38 -10.91 13.22 -6.63
C ASP A 38 -9.60 13.85 -6.15
N SER A 39 -9.43 14.08 -4.84
CA SER A 39 -8.16 14.60 -4.32
C SER A 39 -7.14 13.47 -4.12
N LEU A 40 -5.89 13.66 -4.55
CA LEU A 40 -4.79 12.72 -4.22
C LEU A 40 -4.54 12.58 -2.72
N LYS A 41 -5.04 13.52 -1.90
CA LYS A 41 -5.02 13.40 -0.43
C LYS A 41 -5.82 12.20 0.09
N GLU A 42 -6.75 11.68 -0.70
CA GLU A 42 -7.50 10.48 -0.36
C GLU A 42 -6.73 9.19 -0.65
N ALA A 43 -5.52 9.25 -1.22
CA ALA A 43 -4.71 8.08 -1.44
C ALA A 43 -4.45 7.30 -0.14
N TYR A 44 -4.64 5.98 -0.18
CA TYR A 44 -4.46 5.09 0.96
C TYR A 44 -3.90 3.73 0.55
N ALA A 45 -3.24 3.08 1.49
CA ALA A 45 -2.78 1.71 1.35
C ALA A 45 -3.79 0.73 1.95
N LYS A 46 -4.00 -0.41 1.28
CA LYS A 46 -4.88 -1.50 1.71
C LYS A 46 -4.12 -2.81 1.62
N ALA A 47 -3.93 -3.48 2.74
CA ALA A 47 -3.39 -4.82 2.81
C ALA A 47 -4.46 -5.84 2.39
N ARG A 48 -4.05 -6.79 1.56
CA ARG A 48 -4.83 -7.99 1.27
C ARG A 48 -4.36 -9.10 2.19
N THR A 49 -5.24 -9.49 3.09
CA THR A 49 -5.01 -10.63 3.99
C THR A 49 -5.80 -11.84 3.52
N LYS A 50 -5.25 -13.04 3.76
CA LYS A 50 -5.94 -14.30 3.49
C LYS A 50 -5.97 -15.15 4.75
N LYS A 51 -7.11 -15.75 5.01
CA LYS A 51 -7.30 -16.66 6.13
C LYS A 51 -7.01 -18.08 5.65
N TYR A 52 -6.16 -18.80 6.38
CA TYR A 52 -5.86 -20.20 6.11
C TYR A 52 -5.88 -20.99 7.42
N GLY A 53 -6.56 -22.13 7.41
CA GLY A 53 -6.58 -23.07 8.53
C GLY A 53 -7.09 -22.49 9.85
N LYS A 54 -6.99 -23.32 10.89
CA LYS A 54 -7.21 -22.93 12.29
C LYS A 54 -5.90 -23.15 13.04
N LYS A 55 -5.51 -22.19 13.87
CA LYS A 55 -4.44 -22.34 14.87
C LYS A 55 -4.87 -23.39 15.90
N LYS A 56 -3.90 -23.90 16.68
CA LYS A 56 -4.17 -24.81 17.80
C LYS A 56 -5.20 -24.25 18.80
N ASP A 57 -5.25 -22.92 18.95
CA ASP A 57 -6.21 -22.22 19.82
C ASP A 57 -7.62 -22.04 19.18
N GLY A 58 -7.90 -22.71 18.05
CA GLY A 58 -9.18 -22.60 17.33
C GLY A 58 -9.35 -21.33 16.48
N ASN A 59 -8.54 -20.30 16.71
CA ASN A 59 -8.55 -19.06 15.92
C ASN A 59 -8.01 -19.23 14.50
N GLN A 60 -8.63 -18.56 13.53
CA GLN A 60 -8.17 -18.61 12.13
C GLN A 60 -6.82 -17.92 11.95
N GLN A 61 -5.89 -18.54 11.24
CA GLN A 61 -4.59 -17.92 10.95
C GLN A 61 -4.75 -16.98 9.75
N ILE A 62 -4.32 -15.73 9.93
CA ILE A 62 -4.43 -14.67 8.93
C ILE A 62 -3.03 -14.33 8.45
N PHE A 63 -2.84 -14.38 7.14
CA PHE A 63 -1.58 -14.08 6.47
C PHE A 63 -1.69 -12.81 5.64
N MET A 64 -0.66 -11.98 5.65
CA MET A 64 -0.52 -10.82 4.78
C MET A 64 0.03 -11.28 3.43
N ARG A 65 -0.73 -11.09 2.33
CA ARG A 65 -0.29 -11.49 0.98
C ARG A 65 0.31 -10.35 0.20
N SER A 66 -0.31 -9.18 0.26
CA SER A 66 0.13 -8.01 -0.50
C SER A 66 -0.33 -6.71 0.16
N LEU A 67 0.35 -5.62 -0.16
CA LEU A 67 -0.04 -4.26 0.17
C LEU A 67 -0.35 -3.53 -1.14
N ALA A 68 -1.56 -3.02 -1.30
CA ALA A 68 -1.99 -2.34 -2.52
C ALA A 68 -2.21 -0.86 -2.23
N ILE A 69 -1.80 0.00 -3.16
CA ILE A 69 -2.07 1.44 -3.10
C ILE A 69 -3.37 1.72 -3.86
N ARG A 70 -4.23 2.56 -3.30
CA ARG A 70 -5.47 3.03 -3.92
C ARG A 70 -5.47 4.54 -3.96
N MET A 71 -5.68 5.08 -5.16
CA MET A 71 -5.72 6.50 -5.44
C MET A 71 -6.54 6.76 -6.71
N PRO A 72 -6.99 8.01 -6.94
CA PRO A 72 -7.58 8.42 -8.21
C PRO A 72 -6.64 8.22 -9.42
N GLU A 73 -7.22 8.06 -10.61
CA GLU A 73 -6.49 7.78 -11.86
C GLU A 73 -5.42 8.83 -12.18
N HIS A 74 -5.74 10.11 -12.00
CA HIS A 74 -4.79 11.20 -12.28
C HIS A 74 -3.53 11.13 -11.41
N GLY A 75 -3.55 10.44 -10.26
CA GLY A 75 -2.35 10.21 -9.46
C GLY A 75 -1.38 9.26 -10.13
N PHE A 76 -1.89 8.22 -10.78
CA PHE A 76 -1.09 7.31 -11.58
C PHE A 76 -0.51 8.03 -12.81
N VAL A 77 -1.32 8.85 -13.47
CA VAL A 77 -0.89 9.67 -14.62
C VAL A 77 0.19 10.67 -14.20
N GLN A 78 0.05 11.31 -13.04
CA GLN A 78 1.08 12.20 -12.48
C GLN A 78 2.39 11.45 -12.18
N HIS A 79 2.29 10.18 -11.79
CA HIS A 79 3.44 9.37 -11.45
C HIS A 79 4.25 8.93 -12.67
N TYR A 80 3.60 8.30 -13.65
CA TYR A 80 4.25 7.77 -14.84
C TYR A 80 4.41 8.81 -15.96
N GLY A 81 3.67 9.91 -15.89
CA GLY A 81 3.56 10.87 -16.97
C GLY A 81 2.61 10.39 -18.06
N VAL A 82 2.43 11.22 -19.07
CA VAL A 82 1.61 10.87 -20.24
C VAL A 82 2.17 11.56 -21.47
N ASP A 83 2.14 10.83 -22.58
CA ASP A 83 2.50 11.35 -23.89
C ASP A 83 1.33 11.12 -24.84
N THR A 84 0.42 12.11 -24.94
CA THR A 84 -0.84 11.98 -25.68
C THR A 84 -1.20 13.29 -26.39
N VAL A 85 -2.18 13.20 -27.31
CA VAL A 85 -2.79 14.41 -27.90
C VAL A 85 -3.91 14.86 -26.98
N ARG A 86 -3.76 16.05 -26.37
CA ARG A 86 -4.83 16.65 -25.58
C ARG A 86 -5.92 17.12 -26.52
N SER A 87 -7.17 16.75 -26.22
CA SER A 87 -8.32 17.18 -27.00
C SER A 87 -8.41 18.70 -27.05
N GLY A 88 -8.73 19.23 -28.23
CA GLY A 88 -9.09 20.63 -28.41
C GLY A 88 -10.48 20.91 -27.85
N GLY A 89 -10.86 22.19 -27.80
CA GLY A 89 -12.18 22.58 -27.32
C GLY A 89 -12.39 24.10 -27.37
N THR A 90 -13.47 24.54 -26.73
CA THR A 90 -13.80 25.96 -26.59
C THR A 90 -13.78 26.31 -25.11
N ARG A 91 -13.10 27.39 -24.73
CA ARG A 91 -13.19 27.98 -23.39
C ARG A 91 -14.01 29.24 -23.47
N GLU A 92 -15.03 29.31 -22.64
CA GLU A 92 -15.87 30.50 -22.49
C GLU A 92 -15.45 31.25 -21.23
N ARG A 93 -15.17 32.53 -21.39
CA ARG A 93 -14.87 33.46 -20.30
C ARG A 93 -16.02 34.44 -20.22
N HIS A 94 -16.68 34.53 -19.07
CA HIS A 94 -17.84 35.43 -18.88
C HIS A 94 -17.52 36.77 -18.19
N LYS A 95 -16.31 36.93 -17.62
CA LYS A 95 -15.88 38.16 -16.95
C LYS A 95 -14.45 38.54 -17.33
N PRO A 96 -14.15 39.79 -17.72
CA PRO A 96 -15.02 40.98 -17.70
C PRO A 96 -15.98 41.12 -18.88
N LYS A 97 -15.87 40.31 -19.94
CA LYS A 97 -16.81 40.22 -21.06
C LYS A 97 -16.92 38.76 -21.51
N ASP A 98 -18.06 38.41 -22.10
CA ASP A 98 -18.27 37.12 -22.76
C ASP A 98 -17.33 36.98 -23.96
N THR A 99 -16.40 36.04 -23.89
CA THR A 99 -15.53 35.70 -25.01
C THR A 99 -15.26 34.21 -25.06
N ALA A 100 -15.49 33.62 -26.22
CA ALA A 100 -15.21 32.22 -26.50
C ALA A 100 -13.91 32.09 -27.30
N TYR A 101 -12.95 31.35 -26.78
CA TYR A 101 -11.71 31.04 -27.49
C TYR A 101 -11.62 29.55 -27.78
N ARG A 102 -11.42 29.21 -29.06
CA ARG A 102 -11.18 27.83 -29.50
C ARG A 102 -9.70 27.50 -29.38
N PHE A 103 -9.38 26.41 -28.70
CA PHE A 103 -8.03 25.87 -28.63
C PHE A 103 -7.95 24.58 -29.43
N LYS A 104 -6.94 24.49 -30.31
CA LYS A 104 -6.72 23.31 -31.15
C LYS A 104 -6.18 22.16 -30.29
N ALA A 105 -6.47 20.93 -30.73
CA ALA A 105 -5.80 19.76 -30.19
C ALA A 105 -4.29 19.91 -30.38
N HIS A 106 -3.52 19.60 -29.35
CA HIS A 106 -2.08 19.75 -29.37
C HIS A 106 -1.42 18.60 -28.63
N TYR A 107 -0.18 18.32 -29.02
CA TYR A 107 0.65 17.33 -28.34
C TYR A 107 0.87 17.76 -26.90
N PHE A 108 0.60 16.85 -25.96
CA PHE A 108 0.76 17.09 -24.55
C PHE A 108 1.70 16.04 -23.96
N LYS A 109 2.86 16.53 -23.54
CA LYS A 109 3.88 15.72 -22.88
C LYS A 109 4.00 16.14 -21.43
N MET A 110 3.56 15.26 -20.53
CA MET A 110 3.75 15.42 -19.10
C MET A 110 4.83 14.47 -18.63
N LYS A 111 5.88 15.00 -18.01
CA LYS A 111 6.91 14.19 -17.37
C LYS A 111 6.34 13.55 -16.10
N GLY A 112 6.59 12.25 -15.94
CA GLY A 112 6.26 11.55 -14.71
C GLY A 112 7.03 12.10 -13.51
N THR A 113 6.39 12.04 -12.35
CA THR A 113 7.00 12.39 -11.06
C THR A 113 7.02 11.15 -10.16
N PRO A 114 8.18 10.64 -9.72
CA PRO A 114 8.26 9.34 -9.03
C PRO A 114 7.75 9.38 -7.57
N PHE A 115 6.62 10.04 -7.28
CA PHE A 115 6.15 10.25 -5.91
C PHE A 115 5.67 8.97 -5.21
N ILE A 116 5.18 7.96 -5.96
CA ILE A 116 4.76 6.68 -5.38
C ILE A 116 5.98 5.92 -4.86
N ASP A 117 7.02 5.81 -5.69
CA ASP A 117 8.29 5.17 -5.31
C ASP A 117 8.91 5.85 -4.10
N ASN A 118 9.01 7.18 -4.14
CA ASN A 118 9.50 7.98 -3.01
C ASN A 118 8.68 7.73 -1.74
N ALA A 119 7.34 7.61 -1.85
CA ALA A 119 6.50 7.32 -0.69
C ALA A 119 6.72 5.89 -0.15
N ILE A 120 7.02 4.92 -1.01
CA ILE A 120 7.36 3.55 -0.58
C ILE A 120 8.69 3.56 0.17
N GLU A 121 9.70 4.22 -0.36
CA GLU A 121 11.03 4.37 0.27
C GLU A 121 10.94 5.11 1.61
N GLU A 122 10.33 6.30 1.63
CA GLU A 122 10.16 7.13 2.84
C GLU A 122 9.36 6.39 3.92
N SER A 123 8.40 5.53 3.53
CA SER A 123 7.61 4.77 4.50
C SER A 123 8.41 3.70 5.23
N GLY A 124 9.53 3.21 4.66
CA GLY A 124 10.27 2.05 5.18
C GLY A 124 9.42 0.77 5.30
N VAL A 125 8.29 0.71 4.57
CA VAL A 125 7.29 -0.36 4.76
C VAL A 125 7.81 -1.72 4.30
N VAL A 126 8.67 -1.74 3.28
CA VAL A 126 9.25 -2.97 2.73
C VAL A 126 10.12 -3.65 3.78
N ASP A 127 11.07 -2.92 4.36
CA ASP A 127 11.96 -3.43 5.39
C ASP A 127 11.20 -3.83 6.66
N PHE A 128 10.20 -3.02 7.04
CA PHE A 128 9.36 -3.32 8.19
C PHE A 128 8.61 -4.65 8.01
N VAL A 129 7.96 -4.86 6.86
CA VAL A 129 7.20 -6.08 6.58
C VAL A 129 8.13 -7.28 6.49
N ALA A 130 9.25 -7.15 5.76
CA ALA A 130 10.23 -8.24 5.59
C ALA A 130 10.77 -8.73 6.94
N ASN A 131 11.21 -7.80 7.79
CA ASN A 131 11.76 -8.13 9.11
C ASN A 131 10.70 -8.68 10.06
N SER A 132 9.51 -8.08 10.08
CA SER A 132 8.46 -8.46 11.03
C SER A 132 7.85 -9.82 10.68
N VAL A 133 7.54 -10.06 9.40
CA VAL A 133 7.01 -11.35 8.94
C VAL A 133 8.08 -12.43 9.06
N GLY A 134 9.34 -12.13 8.73
CA GLY A 134 10.47 -13.06 8.89
C GLY A 134 10.61 -13.56 10.33
N LYS A 135 10.52 -12.65 11.32
CA LYS A 135 10.56 -13.00 12.75
C LYS A 135 9.40 -13.88 13.21
N ILE A 136 8.18 -13.62 12.70
CA ILE A 136 7.01 -14.45 13.04
C ILE A 136 7.20 -15.87 12.48
N LYS A 137 7.57 -15.98 11.20
CA LYS A 137 7.73 -17.26 10.52
C LYS A 137 8.88 -18.08 11.09
N SER A 138 10.03 -17.45 11.39
CA SER A 138 11.15 -18.15 12.01
C SER A 138 10.75 -18.71 13.37
N ARG A 139 10.06 -17.93 14.21
CA ARG A 139 9.55 -18.38 15.50
C ARG A 139 8.56 -19.53 15.39
N GLU A 140 7.70 -19.52 14.37
CA GLU A 140 6.75 -20.60 14.10
C GLU A 140 7.47 -21.89 13.69
N ILE A 141 8.48 -21.80 12.83
CA ILE A 141 9.33 -22.93 12.43
C ILE A 141 10.04 -23.53 13.65
N TRP A 142 10.67 -22.70 14.48
CA TRP A 142 11.33 -23.14 15.71
C TRP A 142 10.37 -23.83 16.68
N ARG A 143 9.17 -23.28 16.89
CA ARG A 143 8.13 -23.91 17.72
C ARG A 143 7.70 -25.26 17.17
N ARG A 144 7.53 -25.38 15.85
CA ARG A 144 7.14 -26.64 15.21
C ARG A 144 8.25 -27.69 15.33
N ALA A 145 9.50 -27.29 15.19
CA ALA A 145 10.67 -28.15 15.38
C ALA A 145 10.79 -28.63 16.84
N ASP A 146 10.68 -27.74 17.83
CA ASP A 146 10.72 -28.10 19.27
C ASP A 146 9.61 -29.09 19.65
N ILE A 147 8.39 -28.90 19.13
CA ILE A 147 7.29 -29.85 19.32
C ILE A 147 7.64 -31.21 18.71
N SER A 148 8.17 -31.24 17.47
CA SER A 148 8.57 -32.48 16.81
C SER A 148 9.63 -33.23 17.62
N ILE A 149 10.64 -32.51 18.12
CA ILE A 149 11.72 -33.07 18.95
C ILE A 149 11.11 -33.70 20.22
N LYS A 150 10.28 -32.95 20.97
CA LYS A 150 9.63 -33.47 22.19
C LYS A 150 8.71 -34.66 21.92
N THR A 151 8.04 -34.70 20.78
CA THR A 151 7.22 -35.85 20.38
C THR A 151 8.08 -37.07 20.08
N ILE A 152 9.19 -36.91 19.36
CA ILE A 152 10.14 -37.99 19.07
C ILE A 152 10.71 -38.57 20.38
N PHE A 153 11.17 -37.72 21.29
CA PHE A 153 11.75 -38.17 22.56
C PHE A 153 10.72 -38.83 23.48
N LYS A 154 9.48 -38.34 23.55
CA LYS A 154 8.40 -38.99 24.32
C LYS A 154 7.98 -40.37 23.78
N ILE A 155 8.18 -40.64 22.48
CA ILE A 155 7.88 -41.96 21.91
C ILE A 155 8.94 -42.97 22.35
N ASN A 156 10.21 -42.55 22.44
CA ASN A 156 11.31 -43.43 22.87
C ASN A 156 11.27 -43.79 24.37
N ASP A 157 10.67 -42.95 25.21
CA ASP A 157 10.56 -43.22 26.66
C ASP A 157 9.46 -44.25 27.02
N ASN A 158 8.64 -44.67 26.05
CA ASN A 158 7.54 -45.63 26.26
C ASN A 158 7.84 -47.05 25.74
N GLU A 159 9.07 -47.36 25.30
CA GLU A 159 9.46 -48.69 24.79
C GLU A 159 10.28 -49.55 25.78
N TYR A 160 10.33 -49.19 27.06
CA TYR A 160 10.97 -50.01 28.09
C TYR A 160 10.10 -50.16 29.33
N TYR A 161 9.02 -50.95 29.25
CA TYR A 161 8.44 -51.72 30.36
C TYR A 161 7.61 -52.89 29.83
#